data_AF-A0A8D0GST5-F1
#
_entry.id   AF-A0A8D0GST5-F1
#
_cell.length_a   1.000
_cell.length_b   1.000
_cell.length_c   1.000
_cell.angle_alpha   90.00
_cell.angle_beta   90.00
_cell.angle_gamma   90.00
#
_symmetry.space_group_name_H-M   'P 1'
#
loop_
_entity.id
_entity.type
_entity.pdbx_description
1 polymer ?
#
loop_
_entity_poly.entity_id
_entity_poly.type
_entity_poly.pdbx_seq_one_letter_code
_entity_poly.pdbx_strand_id
1 'polypeptide(L)'
;MSPVPFWVFVAFGLLLLVHDVRCFFLPNATHLESILSKYQTGEPHSRSKRAISRTDKEEILMLHNKLRGEVYPTASNMEYMVIQTNLFFLTAESWAHECVWDHGPTSLIMSIGQNLAVHWGRYRSPAFHVQSWYDEVKDYTYPYSHECNPWCPDRCSGAMCTHYTQIVWATTNKVGCAINVCKKMTVWGEVWENPVYLVCNYSPKGNWIGEAPYKHGRSCSECPPSYGGSCQNNLCYKGTVLSFVTSSPPPHSPVSSSFPAQAIKCDTKMRDKCKGSTCNSICRAAIHSGVLDNRGGLVDITRKGRSDFFVKSARNGVESLSGGGGHRTYCPAHCKDEPSYWAPVFGTNVYADSSSICKTAVHAGVIRNNEGGYVDVMSVDKKKYYVGTSKNGIQSEKEGEAWQRQGVQPHEL
;
A
#
# COMPACT_ATOMS: atom_id res chain seq x y z
N MET A 1 -38.08 3.92 67.39
CA MET A 1 -36.79 3.48 66.84
C MET A 1 -36.35 4.55 65.87
N SER A 2 -35.26 5.25 66.17
CA SER A 2 -34.81 6.48 65.52
C SER A 2 -34.37 6.26 64.06
N PRO A 3 -34.54 7.24 63.16
CA PRO A 3 -34.07 7.15 61.78
C PRO A 3 -32.55 7.39 61.74
N VAL A 4 -31.82 6.51 61.06
CA VAL A 4 -30.37 6.65 60.84
C VAL A 4 -30.15 7.74 59.79
N PRO A 5 -29.27 8.73 60.01
CA PRO A 5 -29.11 9.87 59.12
C PRO A 5 -28.39 9.51 57.81
N PHE A 6 -28.86 10.12 56.72
CA PHE A 6 -28.45 9.92 55.31
C PHE A 6 -26.94 10.05 55.02
N TRP A 7 -26.18 10.66 55.93
CA TRP A 7 -24.73 10.89 55.80
C TRP A 7 -23.89 9.61 55.87
N VAL A 8 -24.41 8.51 56.43
CA VAL A 8 -23.67 7.24 56.53
C VAL A 8 -23.44 6.59 55.15
N PHE A 9 -24.35 6.81 54.18
CA PHE A 9 -24.19 6.28 52.82
C PHE A 9 -23.24 7.11 51.95
N VAL A 10 -23.08 8.41 52.24
CA VAL A 10 -22.16 9.29 51.51
C VAL A 10 -20.70 8.99 51.88
N ALA A 11 -20.43 8.64 53.14
CA ALA A 11 -19.09 8.29 53.61
C ALA A 11 -18.58 6.96 53.04
N PHE A 12 -19.44 5.96 52.83
CA PHE A 12 -19.07 4.69 52.19
C PHE A 12 -18.94 4.78 50.66
N GLY A 13 -19.71 5.67 50.01
CA GLY A 13 -19.58 5.94 48.58
C GLY A 13 -18.31 6.70 48.20
N LEU A 14 -17.81 7.58 49.07
CA LEU A 14 -16.56 8.32 48.84
C LEU A 14 -15.30 7.53 49.18
N LEU A 15 -15.38 6.50 50.03
CA LEU A 15 -14.28 5.56 50.27
C LEU A 15 -14.09 4.53 49.14
N LEU A 16 -15.11 4.34 48.29
CA LEU A 16 -15.03 3.50 47.08
C LEU A 16 -14.66 4.28 45.81
N LEU A 17 -14.62 5.61 45.85
CA LEU A 17 -14.19 6.45 44.72
C LEU A 17 -12.70 6.85 44.75
N VAL A 18 -11.95 6.43 45.77
CA VAL A 18 -10.50 6.66 45.88
C VAL A 18 -9.68 5.38 45.63
N HIS A 19 -10.32 4.23 45.40
CA HIS A 19 -9.65 2.94 45.13
C HIS A 19 -9.75 2.43 43.69
N ASP A 20 -10.16 3.26 42.73
CA ASP A 20 -10.04 2.98 41.29
C ASP A 20 -9.16 3.99 40.55
N VAL A 21 -8.13 4.51 41.23
CA VAL A 21 -6.88 4.84 40.55
C VAL A 21 -6.16 3.53 40.28
N ARG A 22 -6.72 2.71 39.39
CA ARG A 22 -5.88 1.76 38.65
C ARG A 22 -5.09 2.62 37.69
N CYS A 23 -3.94 3.09 38.17
CA CYS A 23 -2.82 3.45 37.32
C CYS A 23 -2.80 2.44 36.19
N PHE A 24 -3.12 2.89 34.98
CA PHE A 24 -2.63 2.25 33.79
C PHE A 24 -1.12 2.26 33.96
N PHE A 25 -0.58 1.16 34.47
CA PHE A 25 0.83 0.87 34.36
C PHE A 25 1.09 0.82 32.86
N LEU A 26 1.51 1.97 32.32
CA LEU A 26 2.17 2.03 31.04
C LEU A 26 3.25 0.95 31.07
N PRO A 27 3.31 0.03 30.09
CA PRO A 27 4.40 -0.92 30.03
C PRO A 27 5.71 -0.13 30.04
N ASN A 28 6.52 -0.43 31.06
CA ASN A 28 7.87 0.05 31.37
C ASN A 28 8.43 1.08 30.37
N ALA A 29 8.27 2.38 30.67
CA ALA A 29 8.81 3.49 29.88
C ALA A 29 10.33 3.38 29.68
N THR A 30 11.02 2.57 30.50
CA THR A 30 12.45 2.25 30.37
C THR A 30 12.81 1.62 29.02
N HIS A 31 11.91 0.86 28.39
CA HIS A 31 12.17 0.29 27.07
C HIS A 31 12.08 1.36 25.97
N LEU A 32 11.09 2.24 26.05
CA LEU A 32 10.94 3.36 25.11
C LEU A 32 12.06 4.40 25.30
N GLU A 33 12.44 4.69 26.54
CA GLU A 33 13.59 5.53 26.93
C GLU A 33 14.91 4.93 26.43
N SER A 34 15.09 3.61 26.53
CA SER A 34 16.25 2.88 25.97
C SER A 34 16.29 2.96 24.43
N ILE A 35 15.13 2.90 23.77
CA ILE A 35 15.03 3.09 22.32
C ILE A 35 15.38 4.53 21.96
N LEU A 36 14.85 5.52 22.68
CA LEU A 36 15.09 6.95 22.45
C LEU A 36 16.54 7.36 22.76
N SER A 37 17.17 6.79 23.78
CA SER A 37 18.56 7.09 24.15
C SER A 37 19.55 6.63 23.07
N LYS A 38 19.27 5.51 22.39
CA LYS A 38 20.03 5.04 21.21
C LYS A 38 19.95 6.01 20.00
N TYR A 39 18.99 6.94 19.97
CA TYR A 39 18.90 8.01 18.96
C TYR A 39 19.58 9.31 19.41
N GLN A 40 19.81 9.52 20.72
CA GLN A 40 20.47 10.70 21.28
C GLN A 40 21.99 10.59 21.32
N THR A 41 22.53 9.38 21.50
CA THR A 41 23.98 9.16 21.43
C THR A 41 24.39 9.01 19.97
N GLY A 42 24.98 10.07 19.41
CA GLY A 42 25.56 10.12 18.06
C GLY A 42 26.77 9.20 17.85
N GLU A 43 26.60 7.90 18.11
CA GLU A 43 27.51 6.85 17.66
C GLU A 43 27.60 6.89 16.12
N PRO A 44 28.80 6.72 15.53
CA PRO A 44 29.01 6.87 14.11
C PRO A 44 28.07 5.93 13.35
N HIS A 45 27.22 6.53 12.50
CA HIS A 45 26.25 5.81 11.68
C HIS A 45 26.93 4.71 10.86
N SER A 46 26.90 3.49 11.39
CA SER A 46 27.18 2.28 10.62
C SER A 46 26.27 2.30 9.39
N ARG A 47 26.87 2.24 8.19
CA ARG A 47 26.20 2.19 6.87
C ARG A 47 25.29 0.95 6.66
N SER A 48 24.86 0.29 7.73
CA SER A 48 24.14 -0.99 7.74
C SER A 48 22.62 -0.84 7.92
N LYS A 49 22.10 0.36 8.19
CA LYS A 49 20.65 0.58 8.36
C LYS A 49 19.98 0.74 7.00
N ARG A 50 19.36 -0.32 6.49
CA ARG A 50 18.40 -0.20 5.39
C ARG A 50 16.99 -0.09 5.97
N ALA A 51 16.48 1.12 6.13
CA ALA A 51 15.05 1.29 6.39
C ALA A 51 14.26 0.81 5.15
N ILE A 52 13.14 0.13 5.37
CA ILE A 52 12.26 -0.28 4.27
C ILE A 52 11.62 0.96 3.64
N SER A 53 11.76 1.10 2.32
CA SER A 53 11.29 2.29 1.61
C SER A 53 9.77 2.34 1.54
N ARG A 54 9.20 3.52 1.28
CA ARG A 54 7.75 3.65 1.06
C ARG A 54 7.28 2.81 -0.13
N THR A 55 8.05 2.81 -1.22
CA THR A 55 7.78 2.00 -2.41
C THR A 55 7.77 0.50 -2.08
N ASP A 56 8.73 0.03 -1.28
CA ASP A 56 8.75 -1.36 -0.83
C ASP A 56 7.52 -1.70 0.04
N LYS A 57 7.11 -0.80 0.93
CA LYS A 57 5.89 -0.99 1.76
C LYS A 57 4.63 -1.10 0.88
N GLU A 58 4.51 -0.22 -0.11
CA GLU A 58 3.40 -0.22 -1.08
C GLU A 58 3.42 -1.49 -1.93
N GLU A 59 4.59 -1.93 -2.40
CA GLU A 59 4.76 -3.17 -3.17
C GLU A 59 4.35 -4.41 -2.35
N ILE A 60 4.79 -4.49 -1.08
CA ILE A 60 4.35 -5.53 -0.14
C ILE A 60 2.82 -5.54 -0.05
N LEU A 61 2.20 -4.39 0.19
CA LEU A 61 0.75 -4.30 0.35
C LEU A 61 0.00 -4.73 -0.93
N MET A 62 0.45 -4.22 -2.08
CA MET A 62 -0.13 -4.54 -3.38
C MET A 62 -0.04 -6.04 -3.66
N LEU A 63 1.12 -6.64 -3.39
CA LEU A 63 1.31 -8.08 -3.59
C LEU A 63 0.44 -8.90 -2.64
N HIS A 64 0.35 -8.54 -1.36
CA HIS A 64 -0.57 -9.22 -0.42
C HIS A 64 -2.00 -9.20 -0.94
N ASN A 65 -2.53 -8.03 -1.30
CA ASN A 65 -3.90 -7.91 -1.78
C ASN A 65 -4.13 -8.62 -3.12
N LYS A 66 -3.16 -8.57 -4.05
CA LYS A 66 -3.23 -9.34 -5.30
C LYS A 66 -3.37 -10.83 -5.02
N LEU A 67 -2.46 -11.38 -4.21
CA LEU A 67 -2.42 -12.80 -3.89
C LEU A 67 -3.69 -13.25 -3.14
N ARG A 68 -4.18 -12.44 -2.20
CA ARG A 68 -5.44 -12.68 -1.47
C ARG A 68 -6.66 -12.73 -2.39
N GLY A 69 -6.68 -11.94 -3.47
CA GLY A 69 -7.76 -11.92 -4.46
C GLY A 69 -7.71 -13.06 -5.48
N GLU A 70 -6.60 -13.80 -5.55
CA GLU A 70 -6.32 -14.85 -6.54
C GLU A 70 -6.30 -16.28 -5.93
N VAL A 71 -6.68 -16.42 -4.65
CA VAL A 71 -6.66 -17.71 -3.94
C VAL A 71 -7.59 -18.74 -4.55
N TYR A 72 -7.16 -20.01 -4.48
CA TYR A 72 -7.98 -21.18 -4.80
C TYR A 72 -7.97 -22.17 -3.63
N PRO A 73 -9.14 -22.68 -3.19
CA PRO A 73 -10.48 -22.33 -3.67
C PRO A 73 -10.86 -20.87 -3.30
N THR A 74 -11.88 -20.30 -3.96
CA THR A 74 -12.19 -18.87 -3.79
C THR A 74 -12.72 -18.55 -2.39
N ALA A 75 -12.40 -17.35 -1.90
CA ALA A 75 -12.75 -16.89 -0.55
C ALA A 75 -13.99 -15.99 -0.53
N SER A 76 -15.01 -16.31 0.26
CA SER A 76 -16.23 -15.50 0.37
C SER A 76 -16.08 -14.24 1.22
N ASN A 77 -15.11 -14.21 2.15
CA ASN A 77 -14.98 -13.21 3.21
C ASN A 77 -13.60 -12.52 3.29
N MET A 78 -12.80 -12.57 2.21
CA MET A 78 -11.42 -12.05 2.22
C MET A 78 -11.37 -10.53 2.38
N GLU A 79 -10.86 -10.02 3.51
CA GLU A 79 -10.79 -8.58 3.76
C GLU A 79 -9.64 -7.90 3.00
N TYR A 80 -9.87 -6.68 2.52
CA TYR A 80 -8.80 -5.84 1.97
C TYR A 80 -7.80 -5.45 3.06
N MET A 81 -6.52 -5.68 2.80
CA MET A 81 -5.43 -5.37 3.71
C MET A 81 -4.96 -3.93 3.52
N VAL A 82 -4.62 -3.24 4.61
CA VAL A 82 -4.04 -1.89 4.62
C VAL A 82 -2.70 -1.89 5.35
N ILE A 83 -1.83 -0.91 5.05
CA ILE A 83 -0.64 -0.67 5.88
C ILE A 83 -1.10 -0.02 7.19
N GLN A 84 -0.66 -0.58 8.33
CA GLN A 84 -0.97 0.00 9.64
C GLN A 84 0.01 1.10 10.04
N THR A 85 -0.49 2.05 10.84
CA THR A 85 0.24 3.22 11.37
C THR A 85 1.45 2.86 12.25
N ASN A 86 2.25 3.88 12.54
CA ASN A 86 3.61 3.86 13.14
C ASN A 86 3.87 2.79 14.22
N LEU A 87 2.94 2.49 15.13
CA LEU A 87 3.22 1.54 16.23
C LEU A 87 3.51 0.11 15.73
N PHE A 88 2.78 -0.39 14.73
CA PHE A 88 3.01 -1.74 14.20
C PHE A 88 4.30 -1.83 13.39
N PHE A 89 4.63 -0.76 12.68
CA PHE A 89 5.89 -0.60 11.98
C PHE A 89 7.08 -0.56 12.97
N LEU A 90 6.96 0.22 14.04
CA LEU A 90 7.99 0.35 15.08
C LEU A 90 8.28 -0.97 15.80
N THR A 91 7.27 -1.82 16.01
CA THR A 91 7.48 -3.14 16.63
C THR A 91 8.18 -4.12 15.69
N ALA A 92 7.83 -4.14 14.40
CA ALA A 92 8.55 -4.93 13.40
C ALA A 92 10.00 -4.45 13.24
N GLU A 93 10.21 -3.13 13.23
CA GLU A 93 11.54 -2.51 13.16
C GLU A 93 12.39 -2.84 14.39
N SER A 94 11.82 -2.69 15.59
CA SER A 94 12.49 -3.08 16.83
C SER A 94 12.90 -4.55 16.81
N TRP A 95 12.04 -5.46 16.33
CA TRP A 95 12.37 -6.89 16.27
C TRP A 95 13.43 -7.21 15.22
N ALA A 96 13.35 -6.58 14.03
CA ALA A 96 14.36 -6.74 12.98
C ALA A 96 15.75 -6.26 13.46
N HIS A 97 15.80 -5.30 14.39
CA HIS A 97 17.03 -4.80 14.99
C HIS A 97 17.71 -5.76 15.96
N GLU A 98 16.97 -6.66 16.60
CA GLU A 98 17.53 -7.64 17.51
C GLU A 98 18.40 -8.68 16.79
N CYS A 99 18.20 -8.86 15.48
CA CYS A 99 18.96 -9.82 14.67
C CYS A 99 18.94 -11.23 15.26
N VAL A 100 17.78 -11.62 15.77
CA VAL A 100 17.47 -12.96 16.27
C VAL A 100 16.55 -13.63 15.26
N TRP A 101 16.97 -14.79 14.77
CA TRP A 101 16.15 -15.64 13.89
C TRP A 101 15.14 -16.44 14.70
N ASP A 102 14.17 -15.72 15.27
CA ASP A 102 13.05 -16.27 16.03
C ASP A 102 11.86 -15.30 15.99
N HIS A 103 10.67 -15.79 16.34
CA HIS A 103 9.47 -14.97 16.43
C HIS A 103 9.45 -14.12 17.70
N GLY A 104 8.97 -12.88 17.59
CA GLY A 104 8.82 -12.02 18.76
C GLY A 104 8.42 -10.57 18.48
N PRO A 105 8.45 -9.71 19.52
CA PRO A 105 8.77 -10.04 20.91
C PRO A 105 7.69 -10.91 21.56
N THR A 106 8.06 -11.72 22.55
CA THR A 106 7.16 -12.66 23.25
C THR A 106 5.90 -11.98 23.82
N SER A 107 6.01 -10.72 24.23
CA SER A 107 4.88 -9.93 24.75
C SER A 107 3.81 -9.61 23.70
N LEU A 108 4.12 -9.68 22.41
CA LEU A 108 3.21 -9.33 21.31
C LEU A 108 2.84 -10.53 20.44
N ILE A 109 3.66 -11.59 20.40
CA ILE A 109 3.46 -12.71 19.46
C ILE A 109 2.15 -13.49 19.67
N MET A 110 1.53 -13.36 20.85
CA MET A 110 0.20 -13.91 21.12
C MET A 110 -0.94 -13.10 20.49
N SER A 111 -0.75 -11.79 20.28
CA SER A 111 -1.79 -10.87 19.78
C SER A 111 -1.60 -10.46 18.32
N ILE A 112 -0.44 -10.76 17.73
CA ILE A 112 -0.10 -10.45 16.33
C ILE A 112 0.27 -11.72 15.56
N GLY A 113 0.04 -11.69 14.25
CA GLY A 113 0.69 -12.61 13.32
C GLY A 113 2.08 -12.10 12.95
N GLN A 114 3.00 -12.98 12.57
CA GLN A 114 4.33 -12.59 12.14
C GLN A 114 4.90 -13.58 11.11
N ASN A 115 5.37 -13.05 9.98
CA ASN A 115 6.18 -13.80 9.02
C ASN A 115 7.60 -13.23 9.01
N LEU A 116 8.58 -14.13 8.92
CA LEU A 116 10.00 -13.83 8.93
C LEU A 116 10.63 -14.32 7.64
N ALA A 117 11.56 -13.55 7.10
CA ALA A 117 12.36 -13.96 5.95
C ALA A 117 13.79 -13.47 6.11
N VAL A 118 14.73 -14.29 5.67
CA VAL A 118 16.15 -13.97 5.69
C VAL A 118 16.78 -14.36 4.37
N HIS A 119 17.69 -13.53 3.88
CA HIS A 119 18.55 -13.89 2.77
C HIS A 119 19.95 -13.30 2.95
N TRP A 120 20.89 -13.84 2.18
CA TRP A 120 22.26 -13.38 2.12
C TRP A 120 22.71 -13.28 0.65
N GLY A 121 23.76 -12.50 0.42
CA GLY A 121 24.32 -12.32 -0.93
C GLY A 121 23.55 -11.30 -1.77
N ARG A 122 23.01 -11.74 -2.92
CA ARG A 122 22.38 -10.82 -3.90
C ARG A 122 21.13 -10.18 -3.32
N TYR A 123 20.93 -8.91 -3.66
CA TYR A 123 19.73 -8.18 -3.29
C TYR A 123 18.46 -8.90 -3.75
N ARG A 124 17.49 -9.03 -2.84
CA ARG A 124 16.11 -9.44 -3.09
C ARG A 124 15.17 -8.35 -2.60
N SER A 125 14.14 -8.01 -3.40
CA SER A 125 13.12 -7.06 -2.96
C SER A 125 12.30 -7.67 -1.81
N PRO A 126 11.68 -6.86 -0.94
CA PRO A 126 10.77 -7.38 0.06
C PRO A 126 9.59 -8.17 -0.54
N ALA A 127 9.12 -7.78 -1.73
CA ALA A 127 8.11 -8.52 -2.48
C ALA A 127 8.56 -9.94 -2.88
N PHE A 128 9.85 -10.16 -3.14
CA PHE A 128 10.38 -11.51 -3.37
C PHE A 128 10.12 -12.45 -2.18
N HIS A 129 10.29 -11.96 -0.95
CA HIS A 129 10.03 -12.74 0.25
C HIS A 129 8.54 -13.01 0.46
N VAL A 130 7.69 -12.02 0.20
CA VAL A 130 6.22 -12.20 0.23
C VAL A 130 5.78 -13.26 -0.77
N GLN A 131 6.34 -13.25 -1.98
CA GLN A 131 6.06 -14.31 -2.95
C GLN A 131 6.55 -15.67 -2.45
N SER A 132 7.74 -15.75 -1.86
CA SER A 132 8.26 -17.02 -1.34
C SER A 132 7.42 -17.61 -0.20
N TRP A 133 6.84 -16.75 0.65
CA TRP A 133 5.87 -17.16 1.66
C TRP A 133 4.57 -17.66 1.01
N TYR A 134 4.11 -17.01 -0.05
CA TYR A 134 2.90 -17.44 -0.77
C TYR A 134 3.10 -18.75 -1.53
N ASP A 135 4.29 -18.99 -2.06
CA ASP A 135 4.61 -20.19 -2.85
C ASP A 135 4.48 -21.49 -2.04
N GLU A 136 4.37 -21.43 -0.71
CA GLU A 136 3.97 -22.57 0.13
C GLU A 136 2.57 -23.11 -0.21
N VAL A 137 1.74 -22.34 -0.94
CA VAL A 137 0.43 -22.80 -1.47
C VAL A 137 0.54 -24.11 -2.25
N LYS A 138 1.69 -24.38 -2.90
CA LYS A 138 1.93 -25.62 -3.65
C LYS A 138 1.91 -26.88 -2.76
N ASP A 139 2.19 -26.71 -1.48
CA ASP A 139 2.29 -27.75 -0.46
C ASP A 139 1.11 -27.73 0.52
N TYR A 140 0.24 -26.73 0.41
CA TYR A 140 -0.92 -26.53 1.28
C TYR A 140 -2.18 -27.12 0.66
N THR A 141 -2.97 -27.85 1.47
CA THR A 141 -4.31 -28.31 1.08
C THR A 141 -5.37 -27.61 1.90
N TYR A 142 -6.29 -26.90 1.23
CA TYR A 142 -7.39 -26.19 1.89
C TYR A 142 -8.36 -27.15 2.59
N PRO A 143 -8.65 -26.96 3.90
CA PRO A 143 -9.63 -27.77 4.62
C PRO A 143 -11.05 -27.26 4.35
N TYR A 144 -11.89 -28.10 3.76
CA TYR A 144 -13.29 -27.75 3.54
C TYR A 144 -14.11 -27.89 4.83
N SER A 145 -15.21 -27.15 4.91
CA SER A 145 -16.06 -27.09 6.11
C SER A 145 -16.54 -28.44 6.63
N HIS A 146 -16.78 -29.41 5.73
CA HIS A 146 -17.22 -30.77 6.09
C HIS A 146 -16.12 -31.61 6.75
N GLU A 147 -14.86 -31.20 6.64
CA GLU A 147 -13.71 -31.86 7.24
C GLU A 147 -13.38 -31.29 8.63
N CYS A 148 -13.95 -30.13 8.98
CA CYS A 148 -13.70 -29.46 10.24
C CYS A 148 -14.66 -29.97 11.33
N ASN A 149 -14.18 -30.86 12.21
CA ASN A 149 -14.98 -31.40 13.32
C ASN A 149 -14.10 -31.90 14.49
N PRO A 150 -14.04 -31.21 15.65
CA PRO A 150 -14.46 -29.82 15.88
C PRO A 150 -13.46 -28.80 15.31
N TRP A 151 -12.29 -29.27 14.88
CA TRP A 151 -11.19 -28.48 14.33
C TRP A 151 -10.94 -28.88 12.88
N CYS A 152 -10.50 -27.93 12.05
CA CYS A 152 -10.04 -28.21 10.70
C CYS A 152 -8.69 -28.96 10.71
N PRO A 153 -8.49 -29.95 9.81
CA PRO A 153 -7.21 -30.63 9.70
C PRO A 153 -6.13 -29.68 9.17
N ASP A 154 -4.95 -29.73 9.75
CA ASP A 154 -3.76 -29.09 9.19
C ASP A 154 -3.13 -30.02 8.14
N ARG A 155 -3.02 -29.54 6.90
CA ARG A 155 -2.53 -30.31 5.75
C ARG A 155 -1.46 -29.53 5.01
N CYS A 156 -0.22 -29.78 5.41
CA CYS A 156 0.97 -29.28 4.75
C CYS A 156 1.87 -30.44 4.37
N SER A 157 2.17 -30.60 3.08
CA SER A 157 3.11 -31.62 2.58
C SER A 157 4.56 -31.12 2.55
N GLY A 158 4.75 -29.81 2.71
CA GLY A 158 6.04 -29.13 2.69
C GLY A 158 6.64 -28.94 4.07
N ALA A 159 7.80 -28.29 4.12
CA ALA A 159 8.44 -27.96 5.40
C ALA A 159 7.70 -26.88 6.19
N MET A 160 6.92 -26.02 5.50
CA MET A 160 6.17 -24.91 6.08
C MET A 160 5.02 -24.50 5.16
N CYS A 161 3.85 -24.22 5.75
CA CYS A 161 2.70 -23.63 5.05
C CYS A 161 2.10 -22.43 5.78
N THR A 162 2.59 -22.13 7.00
CA THR A 162 1.98 -21.13 7.88
C THR A 162 2.24 -19.70 7.42
N HIS A 163 3.27 -19.46 6.60
CA HIS A 163 3.50 -18.12 6.05
C HIS A 163 2.44 -17.82 4.98
N TYR A 164 2.15 -18.79 4.11
CA TYR A 164 1.07 -18.71 3.13
C TYR A 164 -0.27 -18.46 3.82
N THR A 165 -0.66 -19.30 4.79
CA THR A 165 -1.96 -19.17 5.45
C THR A 165 -2.13 -17.83 6.17
N GLN A 166 -1.04 -17.24 6.69
CA GLN A 166 -1.07 -15.89 7.24
C GLN A 166 -1.30 -14.81 6.16
N ILE A 167 -0.67 -14.92 4.98
CA ILE A 167 -0.90 -13.98 3.87
C ILE A 167 -2.37 -14.00 3.45
N VAL A 168 -2.97 -15.19 3.36
CA VAL A 168 -4.35 -15.38 2.90
C VAL A 168 -5.37 -15.44 4.03
N TRP A 169 -5.03 -15.02 5.25
CA TRP A 169 -5.96 -15.05 6.36
C TRP A 169 -7.06 -13.98 6.19
N ALA A 170 -8.31 -14.40 6.03
CA ALA A 170 -9.42 -13.54 5.63
C ALA A 170 -9.57 -12.30 6.50
N THR A 171 -9.52 -12.47 7.82
CA THR A 171 -9.75 -11.38 8.79
C THR A 171 -8.52 -10.51 9.02
N THR A 172 -7.31 -10.97 8.64
CA THR A 172 -6.10 -10.16 8.73
C THR A 172 -6.15 -9.05 7.69
N ASN A 173 -6.45 -7.83 8.15
CA ASN A 173 -6.65 -6.67 7.29
C ASN A 173 -5.58 -5.59 7.46
N LYS A 174 -4.52 -5.86 8.23
CA LYS A 174 -3.42 -4.93 8.46
C LYS A 174 -2.07 -5.63 8.42
N VAL A 175 -1.10 -4.98 7.79
CA VAL A 175 0.30 -5.42 7.73
C VAL A 175 1.26 -4.28 8.02
N GLY A 176 2.37 -4.59 8.68
CA GLY A 176 3.49 -3.67 8.89
C GLY A 176 4.80 -4.44 8.87
N CYS A 177 5.72 -4.06 7.97
CA CYS A 177 6.99 -4.75 7.81
C CYS A 177 8.19 -3.85 8.04
N ALA A 178 9.30 -4.43 8.44
CA ALA A 178 10.59 -3.78 8.57
C ALA A 178 11.73 -4.68 8.06
N ILE A 179 12.78 -4.07 7.56
CA ILE A 179 13.97 -4.76 7.06
C ILE A 179 15.19 -4.26 7.83
N ASN A 180 16.13 -5.15 8.10
CA ASN A 180 17.41 -4.79 8.72
C ASN A 180 18.55 -5.64 8.13
N VAL A 181 19.74 -5.07 8.07
CA VAL A 181 20.95 -5.83 7.71
C VAL A 181 21.71 -6.12 9.00
N CYS A 182 21.80 -7.39 9.35
CA CYS A 182 22.40 -7.85 10.59
C CYS A 182 23.88 -8.12 10.37
N LYS A 183 24.78 -7.58 11.20
CA LYS A 183 26.23 -7.84 11.06
C LYS A 183 26.55 -9.34 11.12
N LYS A 184 25.96 -10.02 12.11
CA LYS A 184 25.97 -11.47 12.30
C LYS A 184 24.60 -11.90 12.81
N MET A 185 24.09 -13.02 12.33
CA MET A 185 22.86 -13.64 12.82
C MET A 185 22.96 -15.14 12.65
N THR A 186 22.58 -15.90 13.69
CA THR A 186 22.54 -17.36 13.61
C THR A 186 21.21 -17.78 12.99
N VAL A 187 21.28 -18.43 11.83
CA VAL A 187 20.13 -18.90 11.06
C VAL A 187 20.28 -20.40 10.86
N TRP A 188 19.30 -21.18 11.32
CA TRP A 188 19.31 -22.66 11.24
C TRP A 188 20.61 -23.32 11.76
N GLY A 189 21.17 -22.77 12.85
CA GLY A 189 22.39 -23.28 13.48
C GLY A 189 23.70 -22.74 12.90
N GLU A 190 23.65 -21.98 11.80
CA GLU A 190 24.83 -21.43 11.12
C GLU A 190 24.92 -19.91 11.28
N VAL A 191 26.13 -19.38 11.46
CA VAL A 191 26.34 -17.93 11.58
C VAL A 191 26.45 -17.31 10.20
N TRP A 192 25.50 -16.43 9.87
CA TRP A 192 25.49 -15.69 8.61
C TRP A 192 26.05 -14.28 8.83
N GLU A 193 26.94 -13.83 7.93
CA GLU A 193 27.48 -12.47 7.95
C GLU A 193 26.72 -11.55 7.00
N ASN A 194 26.36 -10.37 7.49
CA ASN A 194 25.56 -9.38 6.76
C ASN A 194 24.23 -9.91 6.16
N PRO A 195 23.48 -10.84 6.81
CA PRO A 195 22.18 -11.23 6.28
C PRO A 195 21.17 -10.09 6.36
N VAL A 196 20.27 -10.08 5.38
CA VAL A 196 19.15 -9.17 5.32
C VAL A 196 17.93 -9.87 5.90
N TYR A 197 17.39 -9.32 6.97
CA TYR A 197 16.28 -9.85 7.75
C TYR A 197 15.02 -9.00 7.53
N LEU A 198 13.92 -9.63 7.14
CA LEU A 198 12.60 -9.04 6.95
C LEU A 198 11.65 -9.59 8.01
N VAL A 199 10.98 -8.68 8.72
CA VAL A 199 9.93 -8.98 9.70
C VAL A 199 8.64 -8.33 9.21
N CYS A 200 7.57 -9.11 9.06
CA CYS A 200 6.23 -8.60 8.75
C CYS A 200 5.25 -9.00 9.84
N ASN A 201 4.65 -8.01 10.50
CA ASN A 201 3.62 -8.20 11.50
C ASN A 201 2.22 -8.03 10.90
N TYR A 202 1.27 -8.84 11.37
CA TYR A 202 -0.09 -8.94 10.86
C TYR A 202 -1.13 -8.72 11.96
N SER A 203 -2.20 -7.98 11.64
CA SER A 203 -3.31 -7.73 12.56
C SER A 203 -4.66 -7.78 11.86
N PRO A 204 -5.69 -8.36 12.49
CA PRO A 204 -5.61 -9.34 13.58
C PRO A 204 -4.72 -10.55 13.23
N LYS A 205 -4.25 -11.25 14.27
CA LYS A 205 -3.46 -12.48 14.12
C LYS A 205 -4.24 -13.53 13.32
N GLY A 206 -3.57 -14.16 12.35
CA GLY A 206 -4.07 -15.33 11.63
C GLY A 206 -3.55 -16.65 12.22
N ASN A 207 -3.74 -17.74 11.48
CA ASN A 207 -3.29 -19.08 11.84
C ASN A 207 -3.85 -19.55 13.19
N TRP A 208 -5.14 -19.32 13.42
CA TRP A 208 -5.83 -19.89 14.57
C TRP A 208 -5.87 -21.41 14.45
N ILE A 209 -5.48 -22.10 15.52
CA ILE A 209 -5.39 -23.57 15.54
C ILE A 209 -6.77 -24.14 15.28
N GLY A 210 -6.86 -25.02 14.27
CA GLY A 210 -8.10 -25.68 13.90
C GLY A 210 -9.07 -24.83 13.09
N GLU A 211 -8.64 -23.69 12.56
CA GLU A 211 -9.43 -22.85 11.65
C GLU A 211 -8.86 -22.83 10.23
N ALA A 212 -9.76 -22.75 9.24
CA ALA A 212 -9.38 -22.49 7.85
C ALA A 212 -8.99 -21.02 7.67
N PRO A 213 -8.04 -20.69 6.75
CA PRO A 213 -7.58 -19.31 6.58
C PRO A 213 -8.66 -18.35 6.08
N TYR A 214 -9.67 -18.86 5.38
CA TYR A 214 -10.79 -18.10 4.88
C TYR A 214 -11.99 -19.03 4.67
N LYS A 215 -13.17 -18.46 4.45
CA LYS A 215 -14.38 -19.23 4.12
C LYS A 215 -14.44 -19.51 2.62
N HIS A 216 -14.62 -20.76 2.24
CA HIS A 216 -14.84 -21.13 0.85
C HIS A 216 -16.21 -20.62 0.36
N GLY A 217 -16.20 -19.94 -0.78
CA GLY A 217 -17.44 -19.54 -1.46
C GLY A 217 -17.19 -18.53 -2.57
N ARG A 218 -18.28 -18.00 -3.13
CA ARG A 218 -18.19 -16.95 -4.14
C ARG A 218 -17.53 -15.71 -3.54
N SER A 219 -16.53 -15.15 -4.23
CA SER A 219 -15.83 -13.96 -3.79
C SER A 219 -16.77 -12.86 -3.33
N CYS A 220 -16.47 -12.28 -2.16
CA CYS A 220 -17.24 -11.22 -1.51
C CYS A 220 -18.69 -11.56 -1.09
N SER A 221 -19.13 -12.82 -1.14
CA SER A 221 -20.49 -13.20 -0.75
C SER A 221 -20.75 -13.16 0.76
N GLU A 222 -19.69 -13.17 1.58
CA GLU A 222 -19.77 -13.12 3.04
C GLU A 222 -18.87 -12.00 3.61
N CYS A 223 -18.78 -10.87 2.92
CA CYS A 223 -18.05 -9.71 3.44
C CYS A 223 -18.67 -9.21 4.75
N PRO A 224 -17.85 -8.86 5.77
CA PRO A 224 -18.39 -8.33 7.02
C PRO A 224 -19.20 -7.05 6.77
N PRO A 225 -20.29 -6.80 7.52
CA PRO A 225 -21.13 -5.61 7.33
C PRO A 225 -20.37 -4.28 7.37
N SER A 226 -19.24 -4.22 8.10
CA SER A 226 -18.35 -3.06 8.16
C SER A 226 -17.74 -2.63 6.81
N TYR A 227 -17.82 -3.47 5.78
CA TYR A 227 -17.36 -3.21 4.42
C TYR A 227 -18.47 -2.69 3.49
N GLY A 228 -19.71 -2.57 3.99
CA GLY A 228 -20.83 -2.00 3.22
C GLY A 228 -21.16 -2.75 1.93
N GLY A 229 -20.82 -4.05 1.86
CA GLY A 229 -21.06 -4.91 0.68
C GLY A 229 -20.19 -4.59 -0.54
N SER A 230 -19.19 -3.71 -0.41
CA SER A 230 -18.30 -3.35 -1.52
C SER A 230 -17.26 -4.44 -1.77
N CYS A 231 -17.08 -4.80 -3.05
CA CYS A 231 -16.16 -5.82 -3.51
C CYS A 231 -15.24 -5.24 -4.58
N GLN A 232 -13.93 -5.40 -4.40
CA GLN A 232 -12.93 -4.97 -5.37
C GLN A 232 -11.88 -6.06 -5.52
N ASN A 233 -11.64 -6.51 -6.76
CA ASN A 233 -10.65 -7.56 -7.06
C ASN A 233 -10.78 -8.80 -6.15
N ASN A 234 -12.02 -9.27 -5.93
CA ASN A 234 -12.36 -10.40 -5.04
C ASN A 234 -12.13 -10.17 -3.54
N LEU A 235 -11.89 -8.92 -3.11
CA LEU A 235 -11.69 -8.55 -1.70
C LEU A 235 -12.84 -7.70 -1.17
N CYS A 236 -13.18 -7.88 0.10
CA CYS A 236 -14.08 -7.02 0.85
C CYS A 236 -13.41 -5.66 1.07
N TYR A 237 -13.95 -4.62 0.43
CA TYR A 237 -13.33 -3.30 0.36
C TYR A 237 -14.19 -2.26 1.06
N LYS A 238 -13.61 -1.38 1.90
CA LYS A 238 -14.37 -0.28 2.51
C LYS A 238 -14.43 0.85 1.50
N GLY A 239 -15.50 0.89 0.70
CA GLY A 239 -15.75 2.01 -0.19
C GLY A 239 -15.90 3.29 0.65
N THR A 240 -15.12 4.33 0.34
CA THR A 240 -15.44 5.68 0.80
C THR A 240 -16.77 6.06 0.14
N VAL A 241 -17.84 6.13 0.94
CA VAL A 241 -19.17 6.51 0.46
C VAL A 241 -19.12 7.98 0.05
N LEU A 242 -18.86 8.25 -1.22
CA LEU A 242 -19.32 9.46 -1.89
C LEU A 242 -20.48 9.03 -2.79
N SER A 243 -21.68 9.30 -2.29
CA SER A 243 -22.95 9.04 -2.94
C SER A 243 -23.01 9.76 -4.29
N PHE A 244 -22.78 9.04 -5.39
CA PHE A 244 -23.29 9.44 -6.70
C PHE A 244 -23.98 8.24 -7.35
N VAL A 245 -25.29 8.42 -7.54
CA VAL A 245 -26.22 7.48 -8.13
C VAL A 245 -25.89 7.27 -9.61
N THR A 246 -25.86 6.02 -10.09
CA THR A 246 -26.71 5.49 -11.19
C THR A 246 -26.07 4.34 -12.00
N SER A 247 -26.85 3.26 -12.10
CA SER A 247 -27.02 2.28 -13.19
C SER A 247 -25.82 1.50 -13.77
N SER A 248 -25.89 0.19 -13.57
CA SER A 248 -25.17 -0.90 -14.26
C SER A 248 -25.66 -1.18 -15.70
N PRO A 249 -24.77 -1.68 -16.59
CA PRO A 249 -25.13 -2.70 -17.58
C PRO A 249 -24.11 -3.89 -17.67
N PRO A 250 -24.40 -4.98 -18.43
CA PRO A 250 -24.08 -6.39 -18.13
C PRO A 250 -22.79 -6.95 -18.83
N PRO A 251 -22.43 -8.26 -18.68
CA PRO A 251 -21.06 -8.75 -18.79
C PRO A 251 -20.72 -9.42 -20.13
N HIS A 252 -19.47 -9.30 -20.62
CA HIS A 252 -18.88 -10.26 -21.59
C HIS A 252 -17.34 -10.30 -21.54
N SER A 253 -16.78 -11.51 -21.49
CA SER A 253 -15.38 -11.91 -21.77
C SER A 253 -15.18 -12.20 -23.28
N PRO A 254 -14.01 -12.67 -23.80
CA PRO A 254 -12.60 -12.58 -23.37
C PRO A 254 -11.64 -12.05 -24.49
N VAL A 255 -10.34 -12.04 -24.19
CA VAL A 255 -9.15 -11.49 -24.88
C VAL A 255 -8.78 -12.14 -26.24
N SER A 256 -8.15 -11.39 -27.17
CA SER A 256 -7.12 -11.91 -28.10
C SER A 256 -6.26 -10.79 -28.72
N SER A 257 -4.96 -11.06 -28.90
CA SER A 257 -3.88 -10.12 -29.29
C SER A 257 -3.26 -10.44 -30.66
N SER A 258 -3.19 -9.46 -31.56
CA SER A 258 -2.18 -9.32 -32.65
C SER A 258 -2.40 -8.01 -33.43
N PHE A 259 -1.35 -7.21 -33.67
CA PHE A 259 -1.44 -5.89 -34.32
C PHE A 259 -0.88 -5.83 -35.75
N PRO A 260 -1.61 -5.20 -36.69
CA PRO A 260 -1.05 -4.40 -37.79
C PRO A 260 -1.45 -2.90 -37.69
N ALA A 261 -0.69 -2.01 -38.34
CA ALA A 261 -1.01 -0.58 -38.45
C ALA A 261 -2.28 -0.37 -39.29
N GLN A 262 -3.15 0.56 -38.87
CA GLN A 262 -4.47 0.76 -39.48
C GLN A 262 -4.68 2.25 -39.78
N ALA A 263 -4.96 2.57 -41.05
CA ALA A 263 -5.37 3.91 -41.48
C ALA A 263 -6.89 4.08 -41.24
N ILE A 264 -7.28 5.13 -40.52
CA ILE A 264 -8.69 5.41 -40.20
C ILE A 264 -9.10 6.75 -40.83
N LYS A 265 -10.20 6.73 -41.59
CA LYS A 265 -10.83 7.93 -42.15
C LYS A 265 -11.89 8.48 -41.20
N CYS A 266 -11.73 9.73 -40.78
CA CYS A 266 -12.68 10.44 -39.93
C CYS A 266 -13.48 11.45 -40.79
N ASP A 267 -14.75 11.16 -41.07
CA ASP A 267 -15.63 12.04 -41.89
C ASP A 267 -16.37 13.07 -41.03
N THR A 268 -16.60 14.30 -41.51
CA THR A 268 -17.33 15.33 -40.75
C THR A 268 -18.66 15.72 -41.38
N LYS A 269 -19.76 15.49 -40.66
CA LYS A 269 -21.00 16.27 -40.80
C LYS A 269 -21.51 16.61 -39.40
N MET A 270 -21.44 17.89 -39.06
CA MET A 270 -21.84 18.39 -37.74
C MET A 270 -23.32 18.18 -37.45
N ARG A 271 -23.62 17.69 -36.24
CA ARG A 271 -24.78 18.08 -35.41
C ARG A 271 -24.47 17.69 -33.96
N ASP A 272 -24.00 18.68 -33.20
CA ASP A 272 -23.96 18.98 -31.75
C ASP A 272 -24.00 17.92 -30.65
N LYS A 273 -24.33 16.66 -30.91
CA LYS A 273 -24.16 15.53 -29.99
C LYS A 273 -23.83 14.31 -30.83
N CYS A 274 -22.53 14.03 -30.97
CA CYS A 274 -22.00 13.01 -31.86
C CYS A 274 -22.79 11.68 -31.75
N LYS A 275 -23.49 11.31 -32.81
CA LYS A 275 -24.09 9.99 -33.02
C LYS A 275 -23.65 9.50 -34.40
N GLY A 276 -22.81 8.47 -34.46
CA GLY A 276 -22.32 7.88 -35.72
C GLY A 276 -20.84 7.45 -35.67
N SER A 277 -20.27 7.10 -36.84
CA SER A 277 -18.87 6.66 -37.03
C SER A 277 -17.81 7.66 -36.56
N THR A 278 -18.21 8.92 -36.33
CA THR A 278 -17.44 10.01 -35.72
C THR A 278 -17.25 9.91 -34.20
N CYS A 279 -17.85 8.92 -33.54
CA CYS A 279 -17.61 8.62 -32.12
C CYS A 279 -16.49 7.62 -31.87
N ASN A 280 -15.64 7.32 -32.87
CA ASN A 280 -14.46 6.51 -32.62
C ASN A 280 -13.50 7.28 -31.70
N SER A 281 -13.10 6.66 -30.58
CA SER A 281 -12.17 7.23 -29.58
C SER A 281 -10.88 7.73 -30.21
N ILE A 282 -10.47 7.13 -31.32
CA ILE A 282 -9.28 7.49 -32.10
C ILE A 282 -9.45 8.85 -32.79
N CYS A 283 -10.58 9.11 -33.45
CA CYS A 283 -10.82 10.41 -34.11
C CYS A 283 -10.88 11.56 -33.07
N ARG A 284 -11.47 11.29 -31.90
CA ARG A 284 -11.45 12.23 -30.76
C ARG A 284 -10.04 12.48 -30.23
N ALA A 285 -9.24 11.42 -30.10
CA ALA A 285 -7.86 11.54 -29.66
C ALA A 285 -7.01 12.34 -30.64
N ALA A 286 -7.23 12.18 -31.95
CA ALA A 286 -6.53 12.95 -32.99
C ALA A 286 -6.88 14.46 -32.97
N ILE A 287 -8.13 14.81 -32.64
CA ILE A 287 -8.54 16.20 -32.42
C ILE A 287 -7.92 16.74 -31.12
N HIS A 288 -7.98 15.98 -30.02
CA HIS A 288 -7.33 16.34 -28.76
C HIS A 288 -5.82 16.59 -28.93
N SER A 289 -5.13 15.79 -29.75
CA SER A 289 -3.71 15.99 -30.04
C SER A 289 -3.41 17.10 -31.04
N GLY A 290 -4.43 17.63 -31.73
CA GLY A 290 -4.29 18.68 -32.75
C GLY A 290 -3.81 18.19 -34.11
N VAL A 291 -3.84 16.88 -34.35
CA VAL A 291 -3.52 16.27 -35.65
C VAL A 291 -4.68 16.44 -36.63
N LEU A 292 -5.91 16.45 -36.10
CA LEU A 292 -7.11 16.81 -36.84
C LEU A 292 -7.77 18.05 -36.21
N ASP A 293 -8.53 18.77 -37.04
CA ASP A 293 -9.49 19.77 -36.59
C ASP A 293 -10.93 19.26 -36.81
N ASN A 294 -11.91 20.13 -36.55
CA ASN A 294 -13.32 19.80 -36.69
C ASN A 294 -13.78 19.56 -38.14
N ARG A 295 -12.88 19.65 -39.14
CA ARG A 295 -13.14 19.33 -40.56
C ARG A 295 -12.73 17.90 -40.93
N GLY A 296 -12.13 17.15 -40.01
CA GLY A 296 -11.79 15.74 -40.19
C GLY A 296 -10.62 15.50 -41.14
N GLY A 297 -10.38 14.24 -41.49
CA GLY A 297 -9.23 13.84 -42.28
C GLY A 297 -8.82 12.38 -42.10
N LEU A 298 -7.68 12.02 -42.69
CA LEU A 298 -7.06 10.70 -42.53
C LEU A 298 -6.07 10.73 -41.37
N VAL A 299 -6.12 9.72 -40.51
CA VAL A 299 -5.19 9.55 -39.39
C VAL A 299 -4.49 8.21 -39.53
N ASP A 300 -3.16 8.24 -39.50
CA ASP A 300 -2.33 7.05 -39.40
C ASP A 300 -1.98 6.78 -37.93
N ILE A 301 -2.09 5.52 -37.51
CA ILE A 301 -2.04 5.13 -36.09
C ILE A 301 -0.91 4.16 -35.88
N THR A 302 0.15 4.65 -35.24
CA THR A 302 1.23 3.81 -34.75
C THR A 302 0.99 3.51 -33.26
N ARG A 303 0.77 2.24 -32.93
CA ARG A 303 0.62 1.80 -31.53
C ARG A 303 1.98 1.85 -30.83
N LYS A 304 2.12 2.68 -29.79
CA LYS A 304 3.36 2.82 -29.00
C LYS A 304 3.44 1.85 -27.80
N GLY A 305 2.71 0.73 -27.82
CA GLY A 305 2.57 -0.16 -26.68
C GLY A 305 1.47 0.26 -25.70
N ARG A 306 1.28 -0.52 -24.63
CA ARG A 306 0.29 -0.25 -23.57
C ARG A 306 0.90 0.75 -22.59
N SER A 307 0.21 1.88 -22.35
CA SER A 307 0.52 2.77 -21.22
C SER A 307 -0.32 2.35 -20.03
N ASP A 308 0.31 2.21 -18.87
CA ASP A 308 -0.36 1.81 -17.62
C ASP A 308 -1.15 2.95 -16.98
N PHE A 309 -1.00 4.17 -17.50
CA PHE A 309 -1.75 5.34 -17.07
C PHE A 309 -1.89 6.42 -18.16
N PHE A 310 -2.98 7.18 -18.08
CA PHE A 310 -3.29 8.38 -18.85
C PHE A 310 -3.85 9.42 -17.88
N VAL A 311 -3.28 10.62 -17.88
CA VAL A 311 -3.79 11.77 -17.11
C VAL A 311 -4.90 12.44 -17.92
N LYS A 312 -6.01 12.76 -17.27
CA LYS A 312 -7.05 13.63 -17.83
C LYS A 312 -6.44 14.95 -18.30
N SER A 313 -6.77 15.38 -19.50
CA SER A 313 -6.35 16.66 -20.04
C SER A 313 -7.42 17.21 -20.97
N ALA A 314 -7.58 18.53 -20.99
CA ALA A 314 -8.43 19.22 -21.95
C ALA A 314 -7.57 19.96 -22.97
N ARG A 315 -7.67 19.59 -24.25
CA ARG A 315 -6.94 20.22 -25.35
C ARG A 315 -7.82 20.28 -26.60
N ASN A 316 -7.69 21.37 -27.36
CA ASN A 316 -8.40 21.57 -28.63
C ASN A 316 -9.92 21.32 -28.55
N GLY A 317 -10.54 21.72 -27.43
CA GLY A 317 -11.98 21.58 -27.19
C GLY A 317 -12.45 20.14 -26.87
N VAL A 318 -11.52 19.19 -26.68
CA VAL A 318 -11.79 17.81 -26.29
C VAL A 318 -11.19 17.53 -24.92
N GLU A 319 -11.92 16.81 -24.08
CA GLU A 319 -11.47 16.37 -22.75
C GLU A 319 -11.17 14.86 -22.81
N SER A 320 -9.97 14.47 -22.39
CA SER A 320 -9.60 13.07 -22.19
C SER A 320 -9.99 12.62 -20.78
N LEU A 321 -10.17 11.31 -20.58
CA LEU A 321 -10.39 10.74 -19.25
C LEU A 321 -9.07 10.19 -18.70
N SER A 322 -8.91 10.27 -17.38
CA SER A 322 -7.84 9.54 -16.71
C SER A 322 -8.11 8.04 -16.82
N GLY A 323 -7.06 7.24 -17.04
CA GLY A 323 -7.21 5.78 -17.10
C GLY A 323 -5.92 5.08 -16.74
N GLY A 324 -5.93 4.19 -15.76
CA GLY A 324 -4.75 3.47 -15.26
C GLY A 324 -4.22 3.95 -13.90
N GLY A 325 -3.28 3.25 -13.30
CA GLY A 325 -2.91 3.33 -11.86
C GLY A 325 -2.03 4.51 -11.45
N GLY A 326 -2.41 5.75 -11.78
CA GLY A 326 -1.75 6.94 -11.23
C GLY A 326 -1.91 7.04 -9.71
N HIS A 327 -0.87 7.50 -9.01
CA HIS A 327 -0.89 7.67 -7.56
C HIS A 327 -1.51 9.03 -7.23
N ARG A 328 -2.76 9.02 -6.74
CA ARG A 328 -3.43 10.21 -6.19
C ARG A 328 -3.12 10.34 -4.71
N THR A 329 -2.60 11.49 -4.30
CA THR A 329 -2.28 11.77 -2.90
C THR A 329 -2.97 13.06 -2.47
N TYR A 330 -3.55 13.08 -1.28
CA TYR A 330 -3.96 14.32 -0.63
C TYR A 330 -2.79 14.89 0.17
N CYS A 331 -2.48 16.16 -0.09
CA CYS A 331 -1.42 16.88 0.58
C CYS A 331 -2.01 17.89 1.57
N PRO A 332 -1.62 17.84 2.85
CA PRO A 332 -2.12 18.78 3.84
C PRO A 332 -1.60 20.19 3.58
N ALA A 333 -2.32 21.18 4.11
CA ALA A 333 -1.79 22.54 4.23
C ALA A 333 -0.48 22.54 5.06
N HIS A 334 0.40 23.48 4.76
CA HIS A 334 1.71 23.68 5.37
C HIS A 334 2.72 22.55 5.16
N CYS A 335 2.51 21.68 4.15
CA CYS A 335 3.46 20.61 3.79
C CYS A 335 4.81 21.11 3.22
N LYS A 336 4.97 22.40 2.97
CA LYS A 336 6.28 23.01 2.67
C LYS A 336 7.25 22.92 3.85
N ASP A 337 6.73 22.99 5.07
CA ASP A 337 7.53 23.13 6.29
C ASP A 337 8.14 21.80 6.76
N GLU A 338 7.84 20.70 6.05
CA GLU A 338 8.42 19.39 6.25
C GLU A 338 9.97 19.42 6.16
N PRO A 339 10.71 19.02 7.21
CA PRO A 339 12.18 19.01 7.17
C PRO A 339 12.78 18.24 5.98
N SER A 340 13.78 18.83 5.33
CA SER A 340 14.36 18.32 4.07
C SER A 340 15.03 16.95 4.18
N TYR A 341 15.43 16.51 5.38
CA TYR A 341 16.03 15.18 5.58
C TYR A 341 15.01 14.03 5.46
N TRP A 342 13.71 14.28 5.64
CA TRP A 342 12.65 13.27 5.47
C TRP A 342 11.68 13.60 4.33
N ALA A 343 11.61 14.87 3.92
CA ALA A 343 10.88 15.34 2.74
C ALA A 343 11.83 16.08 1.78
N PRO A 344 12.78 15.38 1.14
CA PRO A 344 13.66 15.99 0.16
C PRO A 344 12.91 16.28 -1.14
N VAL A 345 13.40 17.21 -1.94
CA VAL A 345 12.88 17.49 -3.29
C VAL A 345 14.06 17.49 -4.24
N PHE A 346 14.10 16.54 -5.17
CA PHE A 346 15.18 16.44 -6.17
C PHE A 346 14.61 16.69 -7.57
N GLY A 347 15.20 17.64 -8.29
CA GLY A 347 14.79 17.99 -9.65
C GLY A 347 13.80 19.14 -9.78
N THR A 348 13.39 19.40 -11.02
CA THR A 348 12.48 20.49 -11.41
C THR A 348 11.73 20.08 -12.66
N ASN A 349 10.43 20.35 -12.71
CA ASN A 349 9.46 19.90 -13.72
C ASN A 349 9.30 18.37 -13.77
N VAL A 350 10.41 17.62 -13.81
CA VAL A 350 10.51 16.18 -13.56
C VAL A 350 11.34 16.01 -12.30
N TYR A 351 10.80 15.29 -11.34
CA TYR A 351 11.38 15.09 -10.03
C TYR A 351 11.82 13.65 -9.87
N ALA A 352 12.79 13.38 -9.02
CA ALA A 352 13.13 12.00 -8.71
C ALA A 352 12.00 11.36 -7.89
N ASP A 353 11.75 10.08 -8.13
CA ASP A 353 10.81 9.24 -7.36
C ASP A 353 11.04 9.26 -5.84
N SER A 354 12.25 9.60 -5.38
CA SER A 354 12.59 9.80 -3.96
C SER A 354 12.17 11.14 -3.38
N SER A 355 11.55 12.05 -4.15
CA SER A 355 11.11 13.36 -3.68
C SER A 355 9.78 13.28 -2.91
N SER A 356 9.59 14.11 -1.89
CA SER A 356 8.29 14.26 -1.20
C SER A 356 7.24 14.76 -2.20
N ILE A 357 6.17 14.00 -2.41
CA ILE A 357 5.10 14.33 -3.35
C ILE A 357 4.48 15.69 -3.02
N CYS A 358 4.19 15.97 -1.76
CA CYS A 358 3.48 17.18 -1.35
C CYS A 358 4.37 18.43 -1.42
N LYS A 359 5.61 18.33 -0.95
CA LYS A 359 6.58 19.41 -1.08
C LYS A 359 6.96 19.65 -2.55
N THR A 360 7.04 18.59 -3.34
CA THR A 360 7.24 18.67 -4.79
C THR A 360 6.05 19.33 -5.49
N ALA A 361 4.82 19.05 -5.09
CA ALA A 361 3.63 19.66 -5.65
C ALA A 361 3.58 21.17 -5.35
N VAL A 362 3.94 21.58 -4.14
CA VAL A 362 4.12 23.01 -3.81
C VAL A 362 5.26 23.62 -4.64
N HIS A 363 6.42 22.96 -4.73
CA HIS A 363 7.55 23.43 -5.55
C HIS A 363 7.17 23.57 -7.03
N ALA A 364 6.38 22.62 -7.57
CA ALA A 364 5.87 22.63 -8.93
C ALA A 364 4.75 23.67 -9.15
N GLY A 365 4.15 24.18 -8.07
CA GLY A 365 3.04 25.13 -8.14
C GLY A 365 1.69 24.48 -8.38
N VAL A 366 1.60 23.16 -8.23
CA VAL A 366 0.39 22.35 -8.44
C VAL A 366 -0.61 22.51 -7.29
N ILE A 367 -0.12 22.80 -6.09
CA ILE A 367 -0.97 23.12 -4.94
C ILE A 367 -0.40 24.32 -4.19
N ARG A 368 -1.29 25.05 -3.52
CA ARG A 368 -0.90 26.16 -2.64
C ARG A 368 -0.60 25.61 -1.24
N ASN A 369 0.49 26.06 -0.65
CA ASN A 369 0.93 25.57 0.66
C ASN A 369 -0.11 25.81 1.76
N ASN A 370 -0.80 26.95 1.76
CA ASN A 370 -1.79 27.30 2.79
C ASN A 370 -3.11 26.50 2.70
N GLU A 371 -3.42 25.93 1.53
CA GLU A 371 -4.69 25.25 1.27
C GLU A 371 -4.51 23.72 1.20
N GLY A 372 -3.33 23.25 0.78
CA GLY A 372 -3.11 21.85 0.44
C GLY A 372 -3.88 21.47 -0.83
N GLY A 373 -4.17 20.17 -1.01
CA GLY A 373 -4.99 19.71 -2.12
C GLY A 373 -4.66 18.30 -2.59
N TYR A 374 -5.46 17.80 -3.54
CA TYR A 374 -5.17 16.55 -4.22
C TYR A 374 -4.14 16.78 -5.32
N VAL A 375 -3.19 15.86 -5.42
CA VAL A 375 -2.13 15.85 -6.42
C VAL A 375 -2.16 14.51 -7.12
N ASP A 376 -2.21 14.54 -8.45
CA ASP A 376 -2.02 13.36 -9.27
C ASP A 376 -0.56 13.26 -9.70
N VAL A 377 0.10 12.14 -9.41
CA VAL A 377 1.51 11.91 -9.71
C VAL A 377 1.66 10.92 -10.86
N MET A 378 2.38 11.33 -11.90
CA MET A 378 2.69 10.50 -13.06
C MET A 378 4.15 10.07 -13.02
N SER A 379 4.40 8.77 -13.21
CA SER A 379 5.75 8.28 -13.50
C SER A 379 6.12 8.63 -14.95
N VAL A 380 7.30 9.19 -15.16
CA VAL A 380 7.87 9.51 -16.47
C VAL A 380 9.19 8.79 -16.69
N ASP A 381 9.64 8.75 -17.94
CA ASP A 381 10.90 8.10 -18.31
C ASP A 381 12.06 8.56 -17.41
N LYS A 382 12.88 7.58 -17.05
CA LYS A 382 14.04 7.76 -16.17
C LYS A 382 14.96 8.84 -16.72
N LYS A 383 15.37 9.77 -15.85
CA LYS A 383 16.40 10.77 -16.18
C LYS A 383 17.73 10.41 -15.53
N LYS A 384 18.82 10.58 -16.28
CA LYS A 384 20.19 10.42 -15.76
C LYS A 384 20.58 11.51 -14.76
N TYR A 385 20.01 12.71 -14.93
CA TYR A 385 20.31 13.88 -14.12
C TYR A 385 19.04 14.70 -13.86
N TYR A 386 18.90 15.17 -12.63
CA TYR A 386 17.85 16.07 -12.17
C TYR A 386 18.47 17.42 -11.80
N VAL A 387 17.89 18.50 -12.31
CA VAL A 387 18.35 19.87 -12.05
C VAL A 387 17.58 20.43 -10.86
N GLY A 388 18.29 20.89 -9.82
CA GLY A 388 17.69 21.58 -8.67
C GLY A 388 17.39 23.05 -8.97
N THR A 389 16.27 23.57 -8.48
CA THR A 389 15.83 24.96 -8.62
C THR A 389 15.19 25.48 -7.34
N SER A 390 15.10 26.80 -7.18
CA SER A 390 14.24 27.41 -6.15
C SER A 390 12.91 27.83 -6.77
N LYS A 391 11.79 27.25 -6.34
CA LYS A 391 10.44 27.62 -6.79
C LYS A 391 9.44 27.55 -5.63
N ASN A 392 8.49 28.49 -5.60
CA ASN A 392 7.43 28.58 -4.58
C ASN A 392 7.98 28.52 -3.14
N GLY A 393 9.17 29.07 -2.96
CA GLY A 393 9.91 29.12 -1.69
C GLY A 393 10.42 27.78 -1.19
N ILE A 394 10.51 26.76 -2.05
CA ILE A 394 11.17 25.47 -1.79
C ILE A 394 12.43 25.41 -2.64
N GLN A 395 13.56 25.00 -2.04
CA GLN A 395 14.78 24.69 -2.75
C GLN A 395 14.80 23.20 -3.08
N SER A 396 14.81 22.85 -4.37
CA SER A 396 15.09 21.49 -4.80
C SER A 396 16.58 21.28 -5.08
N GLU A 397 17.03 20.05 -4.87
CA GLU A 397 18.42 19.63 -5.03
C GLU A 397 18.66 18.97 -6.39
N LYS A 398 19.91 19.01 -6.85
CA LYS A 398 20.34 18.27 -8.03
C LYS A 398 20.62 16.81 -7.65
N GLU A 399 20.32 15.88 -8.54
CA GLU A 399 20.60 14.45 -8.34
C GLU A 399 21.20 13.86 -9.63
N GLY A 400 22.24 13.02 -9.50
CA GLY A 400 23.01 12.47 -10.62
C GLY A 400 23.34 10.98 -10.48
N GLU A 401 24.08 10.45 -11.46
CA GLU A 401 24.28 9.04 -11.90
C GLU A 401 24.54 7.91 -10.87
N ALA A 402 24.46 8.13 -9.56
CA ALA A 402 24.59 7.04 -8.59
C ALA A 402 23.42 6.04 -8.64
N TRP A 403 22.24 6.42 -9.16
CA TRP A 403 21.09 5.53 -9.29
C TRP A 403 20.21 5.93 -10.48
N GLN A 404 19.95 5.02 -11.43
CA GLN A 404 19.00 5.23 -12.52
C GLN A 404 17.55 5.20 -11.98
N ARG A 405 17.09 6.32 -11.41
CA ARG A 405 15.78 6.44 -10.74
C ARG A 405 14.65 6.89 -11.68
N GLN A 406 13.41 6.49 -11.36
CA GLN A 406 12.23 6.86 -12.12
C GLN A 406 11.93 8.35 -11.93
N GLY A 407 11.55 9.04 -13.00
CA GLY A 407 11.09 10.41 -12.90
C GLY A 407 9.62 10.45 -12.51
N VAL A 408 9.19 11.48 -11.79
CA VAL A 408 7.79 11.73 -11.49
C VAL A 408 7.40 13.18 -11.79
N GLN A 409 6.16 13.42 -12.18
CA GLN A 409 5.59 14.75 -12.43
C GLN A 409 4.25 14.90 -11.70
N PRO A 410 4.08 15.93 -10.86
CA PRO A 410 2.78 16.27 -10.27
C PRO A 410 1.93 17.08 -11.25
N HIS A 411 0.61 16.87 -11.21
CA HIS A 411 -0.37 17.59 -12.04
C HIS A 411 -1.55 18.10 -11.20
N GLU A 412 -2.10 19.25 -11.62
CA GLU A 412 -3.35 19.83 -11.10
C GLU A 412 -4.57 19.03 -11.59
N LEU A 413 -5.69 19.18 -10.87
CA LEU A 413 -6.99 18.61 -11.24
C LEU A 413 -7.73 19.42 -12.31
#